data_AF-A0A2P2IGX2-F1
#
_entry.id   AF-A0A2P2IGX2-F1
#
_cell.length_a   1.000
_cell.length_b   1.000
_cell.length_c   1.000
_cell.angle_alpha   90.00
_cell.angle_beta   90.00
_cell.angle_gamma   90.00
#
_symmetry.space_group_name_H-M   'P 1'
#
loop_
_entity.id
_entity.type
_entity.pdbx_description
1 polymer ?
#
loop_
_entity_poly.entity_id
_entity_poly.type
_entity_poly.pdbx_seq_one_letter_code
_entity_poly.pdbx_strand_id
1 'polypeptide(L)'
;AEDSDWSDRFALDAVGSNGIVTCKARDGNTGKERVYLLNVSISLSANGLSKIVVFTPFHKVVNKAPYTLLLQHQDHHQWFPLKTGECQGLWPDGEHKAVRVRVQGHHETTAPIAYGFLHCTLFRLDNRYG
;
A
#
# COMPACT_ATOMS: atom_id res chain seq x y z
N ALA A 1 -14.17 -10.59 15.42
CA ALA A 1 -13.85 -9.34 14.72
C ALA A 1 -13.77 -8.23 15.75
N GLU A 2 -12.77 -8.29 16.63
CA GLU A 2 -12.52 -7.33 17.71
C GLU A 2 -11.01 -7.27 18.08
N ASP A 3 -10.09 -7.49 17.12
CA ASP A 3 -8.64 -7.65 17.43
C ASP A 3 -7.78 -6.47 16.93
N SER A 4 -8.36 -5.27 16.80
CA SER A 4 -7.61 -4.04 16.45
C SER A 4 -7.53 -3.10 17.65
N ASP A 5 -6.34 -2.60 17.93
CA ASP A 5 -6.14 -1.55 18.91
C ASP A 5 -6.64 -0.19 18.36
N TRP A 6 -6.86 0.76 19.27
CA TRP A 6 -7.08 2.16 18.91
C TRP A 6 -5.84 2.73 18.22
N SER A 7 -6.04 3.63 17.26
CA SER A 7 -4.92 4.35 16.63
C SER A 7 -4.19 5.23 17.64
N ASP A 8 -2.90 5.46 17.40
CA ASP A 8 -2.14 6.48 18.14
C ASP A 8 -2.80 7.86 17.98
N ARG A 9 -2.67 8.74 18.99
CA ARG A 9 -3.22 10.10 18.92
C ARG A 9 -2.53 10.89 17.80
N PHE A 10 -3.33 11.56 16.97
CA PHE A 10 -2.86 12.41 15.88
C PHE A 10 -3.60 13.76 15.87
N ALA A 11 -2.92 14.82 15.41
CA ALA A 11 -3.48 16.17 15.35
C ALA A 11 -4.27 16.37 14.05
N LEU A 12 -5.54 16.77 14.16
CA LEU A 12 -6.48 17.00 13.04
C LEU A 12 -7.05 18.43 13.03
N ASP A 13 -6.43 19.34 13.76
CA ASP A 13 -6.99 20.60 14.22
C ASP A 13 -7.12 21.69 13.13
N ALA A 14 -6.66 21.45 11.89
CA ALA A 14 -6.80 22.39 10.79
C ALA A 14 -7.29 21.73 9.48
N VAL A 15 -8.17 22.42 8.75
CA VAL A 15 -8.50 22.09 7.34
C VAL A 15 -7.25 22.32 6.50
N GLY A 16 -6.90 21.37 5.63
CA GLY A 16 -5.63 21.37 4.89
C GLY A 16 -4.49 20.63 5.60
N SER A 17 -4.74 20.06 6.79
CA SER A 17 -3.79 19.19 7.47
C SER A 17 -3.67 17.84 6.76
N ASN A 18 -2.43 17.40 6.55
CA ASN A 18 -2.09 16.04 6.15
C ASN A 18 -1.28 15.40 7.27
N GLY A 19 -1.65 14.20 7.70
CA GLY A 19 -1.01 13.49 8.80
C GLY A 19 -0.86 12.01 8.52
N ILE A 20 -0.12 11.32 9.39
CA ILE A 20 0.01 9.86 9.37
C ILE A 20 -0.73 9.30 10.60
N VAL A 21 -1.57 8.31 10.37
CA VAL A 21 -2.23 7.51 11.42
C VAL A 21 -1.60 6.14 11.45
N THR A 22 -1.19 5.74 12.64
CA THR A 22 -0.66 4.41 12.93
C THR A 22 -1.74 3.60 13.63
N CYS A 23 -2.15 2.49 13.02
CA CYS A 23 -3.05 1.51 13.62
C CYS A 23 -2.26 0.23 13.90
N LYS A 24 -2.49 -0.37 15.08
CA LYS A 24 -1.86 -1.63 15.46
C LYS A 24 -2.94 -2.69 15.60
N ALA A 25 -2.67 -3.89 15.11
CA ALA A 25 -3.55 -5.03 15.30
C ALA A 25 -2.74 -6.27 15.59
N ARG A 26 -3.32 -7.20 16.36
CA ARG A 26 -2.70 -8.51 16.56
C ARG A 26 -3.17 -9.46 15.47
N ASP A 27 -2.22 -10.15 14.85
CA ASP A 27 -2.53 -11.24 13.93
C ASP A 27 -3.06 -12.43 14.73
N GLY A 28 -4.32 -12.82 14.51
CA GLY A 28 -4.94 -13.93 15.25
C GLY A 28 -4.32 -15.30 15.04
N ASN A 29 -3.53 -15.50 13.97
CA ASN A 29 -2.87 -16.77 13.66
C ASN A 29 -1.42 -16.81 14.18
N THR A 30 -0.71 -15.69 14.12
CA THR A 30 0.73 -15.64 14.49
C THR A 30 1.00 -14.96 15.83
N GLY A 31 0.02 -14.25 16.39
CA GLY A 31 0.15 -13.45 17.61
C GLY A 31 1.06 -12.23 17.48
N LYS A 32 1.62 -11.97 16.30
CA LYS A 32 2.49 -10.82 16.04
C LYS A 32 1.69 -9.53 15.91
N GLU A 33 2.27 -8.44 16.40
CA GLU A 33 1.76 -7.09 16.13
C GLU A 33 1.98 -6.75 14.66
N ARG A 34 0.93 -6.27 14.00
CA ARG A 34 0.96 -5.68 12.67
C ARG A 34 0.70 -4.19 12.77
N VAL A 35 1.50 -3.41 12.04
CA VAL A 35 1.42 -1.95 12.02
C VAL A 35 0.91 -1.49 10.66
N TYR A 36 -0.24 -0.83 10.65
CA TYR A 36 -0.84 -0.23 9.46
C TYR A 36 -0.63 1.28 9.50
N LEU A 37 0.00 1.81 8.45
CA LEU A 37 0.21 3.25 8.29
C LEU A 37 -0.78 3.78 7.25
N LEU A 38 -1.49 4.84 7.63
CA LEU A 38 -2.47 5.53 6.79
C LEU A 38 -2.11 7.00 6.69
N ASN A 39 -2.11 7.57 5.48
CA ASN A 39 -2.18 9.01 5.30
C ASN A 39 -3.61 9.48 5.55
N VAL A 40 -3.75 10.58 6.29
CA VAL A 40 -5.03 11.27 6.50
C VAL A 40 -4.94 12.65 5.89
N SER A 41 -5.95 13.00 5.11
CA SER A 41 -6.12 14.35 4.56
C SER A 41 -7.50 14.87 4.92
N ILE A 42 -7.57 16.14 5.36
CA ILE A 42 -8.83 16.82 5.65
C ILE A 42 -9.02 17.98 4.68
N SER A 43 -10.11 17.94 3.91
CA SER A 43 -10.55 19.04 3.06
C SER A 43 -11.99 19.46 3.38
N LEU A 44 -12.41 20.63 2.90
CA LEU A 44 -13.81 21.03 2.92
C LEU A 44 -14.51 20.55 1.63
N SER A 45 -15.76 20.14 1.75
CA SER A 45 -16.65 19.93 0.61
C SER A 45 -16.86 21.24 -0.15
N ALA A 46 -17.31 21.15 -1.40
CA ALA A 46 -17.52 22.32 -2.25
C ALA A 46 -18.51 23.36 -1.66
N ASN A 47 -19.44 22.92 -0.82
CA ASN A 47 -20.39 23.81 -0.13
C ASN A 47 -19.82 24.43 1.17
N GLY A 48 -18.59 24.07 1.58
CA GLY A 48 -17.92 24.62 2.76
C GLY A 48 -18.49 24.19 4.12
N LEU A 49 -19.50 23.31 4.13
CA LEU A 49 -20.21 22.92 5.36
C LEU A 49 -19.76 21.56 5.90
N SER A 50 -19.19 20.71 5.06
CA SER A 50 -18.76 19.37 5.45
C SER A 50 -17.26 19.23 5.33
N LYS A 51 -16.63 18.62 6.34
CA LYS A 51 -15.23 18.19 6.24
C LYS A 51 -15.21 16.80 5.59
N ILE A 52 -14.38 16.63 4.56
CA ILE A 52 -14.08 15.35 3.94
C ILE A 52 -12.76 14.88 4.53
N VAL A 53 -12.80 13.74 5.23
CA VAL A 53 -11.61 13.10 5.81
C VAL A 53 -11.30 11.85 4.99
N VAL A 54 -10.15 11.83 4.33
CA VAL A 54 -9.73 10.70 3.47
C VAL A 54 -8.56 9.97 4.13
N PHE A 55 -8.75 8.68 4.39
CA PHE A 55 -7.72 7.75 4.82
C PHE A 55 -7.19 6.99 3.61
N THR A 56 -5.88 7.05 3.37
CA THR A 56 -5.22 6.37 2.25
C THR A 56 -4.09 5.49 2.78
N PRO A 57 -3.91 4.24 2.30
CA PRO A 57 -2.72 3.46 2.63
C PRO A 57 -1.44 4.26 2.40
N PHE A 58 -0.53 4.25 3.38
CA PHE A 58 0.71 5.02 3.30
C PHE A 58 1.62 4.51 2.17
N HIS A 59 1.80 3.19 2.10
CA HIS A 59 2.45 2.54 0.97
C HIS A 59 1.38 2.03 0.02
N LYS A 60 1.53 2.32 -1.28
CA LYS A 60 0.61 1.87 -2.31
C LYS A 60 1.36 1.58 -3.60
N VAL A 61 0.82 0.66 -4.37
CA VAL A 61 1.28 0.31 -5.72
C VAL A 61 0.17 0.68 -6.70
N VAL A 62 0.56 1.25 -7.84
CA VAL A 62 -0.36 1.57 -8.94
C VAL A 62 0.17 0.92 -10.20
N ASN A 63 -0.64 0.09 -10.85
CA ASN A 63 -0.28 -0.47 -12.14
C ASN A 63 -0.56 0.56 -13.24
N LYS A 64 0.50 1.15 -13.80
CA LYS A 64 0.44 2.03 -14.97
C LYS A 64 0.69 1.31 -16.31
N ALA A 65 1.00 0.01 -16.27
CA ALA A 65 1.21 -0.78 -17.47
C ALA A 65 -0.14 -1.16 -18.12
N PRO A 66 -0.19 -1.36 -19.45
CA PRO A 66 -1.42 -1.68 -20.17
C PRO A 66 -1.85 -3.16 -20.03
N TYR A 67 -1.32 -3.89 -19.05
CA TYR A 67 -1.59 -5.31 -18.81
C TYR A 67 -1.63 -5.62 -17.31
N THR A 68 -2.27 -6.73 -16.94
CA THR A 68 -2.32 -7.19 -15.56
C THR A 68 -0.93 -7.62 -15.08
N LEU A 69 -0.54 -7.07 -13.94
CA LEU A 69 0.65 -7.46 -13.20
C LEU A 69 0.27 -8.43 -12.09
N LEU A 70 1.21 -9.29 -11.70
CA LEU A 70 1.14 -10.08 -10.48
C LEU A 70 2.16 -9.52 -9.49
N LEU A 71 1.70 -9.13 -8.31
CA LEU A 71 2.52 -8.62 -7.22
C LEU A 71 2.68 -9.67 -6.13
N GLN A 72 3.88 -9.80 -5.58
CA GLN A 72 4.18 -10.67 -4.45
C GLN A 72 5.00 -9.90 -3.42
N HIS A 73 4.58 -9.94 -2.16
CA HIS A 73 5.41 -9.47 -1.04
C HIS A 73 6.58 -10.45 -0.85
N GLN A 74 7.79 -9.94 -0.62
CA GLN A 74 8.99 -10.78 -0.55
C GLN A 74 8.89 -11.92 0.46
N ASP A 75 8.15 -11.72 1.55
CA ASP A 75 7.96 -12.70 2.63
C ASP A 75 6.72 -13.59 2.45
N HIS A 76 6.02 -13.46 1.31
CA HIS A 76 4.78 -14.20 1.02
C HIS A 76 4.93 -15.03 -0.25
N HIS A 77 4.31 -16.21 -0.27
CA HIS A 77 4.33 -17.08 -1.45
C HIS A 77 3.22 -16.76 -2.46
N GLN A 78 2.21 -15.99 -2.07
CA GLN A 78 1.05 -15.70 -2.90
C GLN A 78 1.31 -14.53 -3.86
N TRP A 79 0.86 -14.70 -5.11
CA TRP A 79 0.80 -13.66 -6.12
C TRP A 79 -0.60 -13.05 -6.15
N PHE A 80 -0.68 -11.72 -6.17
CA PHE A 80 -1.92 -10.95 -6.23
C PHE A 80 -2.04 -10.26 -7.59
N PRO A 81 -3.15 -10.41 -8.31
CA PRO A 81 -3.36 -9.71 -9.56
C PRO A 81 -3.61 -8.23 -9.31
N LEU A 82 -2.96 -7.38 -10.12
CA LEU A 82 -3.13 -5.94 -10.13
C LEU A 82 -3.44 -5.51 -11.57
N LYS A 83 -4.71 -5.19 -11.84
CA LYS A 83 -5.21 -4.84 -13.18
C LYS A 83 -4.67 -3.48 -13.62
N THR A 84 -4.72 -3.22 -14.93
CA THR A 84 -4.37 -1.91 -15.50
C THR A 84 -5.12 -0.78 -14.79
N GLY A 85 -4.38 0.22 -14.29
CA GLY A 85 -4.92 1.37 -13.57
C GLY A 85 -5.30 1.11 -12.11
N GLU A 86 -5.23 -0.14 -11.63
CA GLU A 86 -5.57 -0.48 -10.26
C GLU A 86 -4.53 0.05 -9.27
N CYS A 87 -5.03 0.53 -8.13
CA CYS A 87 -4.23 1.00 -7.01
C CYS A 87 -4.53 0.12 -5.80
N GLN A 88 -3.50 -0.47 -5.20
CA GLN A 88 -3.64 -1.32 -4.02
C GLN A 88 -2.71 -0.81 -2.90
N GLY A 89 -3.19 -0.88 -1.66
CA GLY A 89 -2.36 -0.63 -0.49
C GLY A 89 -1.33 -1.74 -0.30
N LEU A 90 -0.11 -1.37 0.08
CA LEU A 90 0.94 -2.30 0.50
C LEU A 90 1.04 -2.27 2.02
N TRP A 91 0.82 -3.43 2.63
CA TRP A 91 0.89 -3.59 4.08
C TRP A 91 2.16 -4.40 4.41
N PRO A 92 3.14 -3.81 5.09
CA PRO A 92 4.36 -4.51 5.46
C PRO A 92 4.05 -5.48 6.61
N ASP A 93 3.65 -6.70 6.25
CA ASP A 93 3.35 -7.77 7.20
C ASP A 93 4.61 -8.61 7.56
N GLY A 94 5.74 -8.33 6.90
CA GLY A 94 6.99 -9.08 7.01
C GLY A 94 8.20 -8.20 7.35
N GLU A 95 9.34 -8.85 7.55
CA GLU A 95 10.62 -8.20 7.89
C GLU A 95 11.14 -7.36 6.70
N HIS A 96 10.78 -7.76 5.48
CA HIS A 96 11.20 -7.09 4.25
C HIS A 96 10.09 -6.24 3.65
N LYS A 97 10.33 -4.93 3.61
CA LYS A 97 9.50 -3.97 2.88
C LYS A 97 9.84 -3.97 1.39
N ALA A 98 9.70 -5.12 0.74
CA ALA A 98 9.95 -5.26 -0.68
C ALA A 98 8.91 -6.13 -1.38
N VAL A 99 8.62 -5.81 -2.64
CA VAL A 99 7.73 -6.56 -3.53
C VAL A 99 8.47 -7.02 -4.77
N ARG A 100 8.02 -8.12 -5.36
CA ARG A 100 8.36 -8.52 -6.73
C ARG A 100 7.13 -8.40 -7.61
N VAL A 101 7.38 -8.11 -8.87
CA VAL A 101 6.32 -7.97 -9.88
C VAL A 101 6.66 -8.86 -11.06
N ARG A 102 5.63 -9.41 -11.71
CA ARG A 102 5.72 -10.05 -13.02
C ARG A 102 4.48 -9.76 -13.85
N VAL A 103 4.56 -10.01 -15.15
CA VAL A 103 3.38 -9.96 -16.02
C VAL A 103 2.55 -11.22 -15.83
N GLN A 104 1.22 -11.10 -15.80
CA GLN A 104 0.35 -12.26 -15.75
C GLN A 104 0.60 -13.18 -16.95
N GLY A 105 0.76 -14.49 -16.69
CA GLY A 105 1.09 -15.49 -17.71
C GLY A 105 2.59 -15.64 -18.00
N HIS A 106 3.44 -14.88 -17.33
CA HIS A 106 4.90 -14.93 -17.48
C HIS A 106 5.60 -15.34 -16.18
N HIS A 107 6.83 -15.84 -16.30
CA HIS A 107 7.64 -16.33 -15.18
C HIS A 107 8.75 -15.36 -14.77
N GLU A 108 9.16 -14.46 -15.66
CA GLU A 108 10.18 -13.47 -15.38
C GLU A 108 9.67 -12.48 -14.34
N THR A 109 10.49 -12.21 -13.33
CA THR A 109 10.14 -11.34 -12.20
C THR A 109 11.16 -10.21 -12.11
N THR A 110 10.72 -9.06 -11.59
CA THR A 110 11.64 -7.98 -11.24
C THR A 110 12.59 -8.41 -10.13
N ALA A 111 13.73 -7.73 -10.00
CA ALA A 111 14.45 -7.70 -8.73
C ALA A 111 13.51 -7.20 -7.60
N PRO A 112 13.77 -7.54 -6.33
CA PRO A 112 13.00 -6.99 -5.22
C PRO A 112 12.98 -5.47 -5.23
N ILE A 113 11.78 -4.89 -5.18
CA ILE A 113 11.52 -3.46 -5.18
C ILE A 113 11.20 -3.07 -3.75
N ALA A 114 12.12 -2.36 -3.10
CA ALA A 114 11.86 -1.81 -1.77
C ALA A 114 10.73 -0.77 -1.82
N TYR A 115 9.86 -0.72 -0.81
CA TYR A 115 8.84 0.30 -0.64
C TYR A 115 8.98 0.95 0.74
N GLY A 116 9.83 1.97 0.80
CA GLY A 116 9.97 2.88 1.95
C GLY A 116 10.30 4.32 1.52
N PHE A 117 10.40 4.53 0.22
CA PHE A 117 10.70 5.80 -0.43
C PHE A 117 9.92 5.83 -1.75
N LEU A 118 9.64 7.03 -2.25
CA LEU A 118 8.83 7.19 -3.46
C LEU A 118 9.63 6.72 -4.68
N HIS A 119 9.18 5.64 -5.31
CA HIS A 119 9.71 5.17 -6.58
C HIS A 119 8.80 5.62 -7.73
N CYS A 120 9.38 6.33 -8.70
CA CYS A 120 8.85 6.42 -10.06
C CYS A 120 9.90 5.80 -10.99
N THR A 121 10.10 4.49 -10.84
CA THR A 121 11.16 3.74 -11.52
C THR A 121 10.53 2.78 -12.54
N LEU A 122 11.09 2.74 -13.73
CA LEU A 122 10.81 1.69 -14.71
C LEU A 122 11.64 0.47 -14.35
N PHE A 123 10.99 -0.67 -14.12
CA PHE A 123 11.68 -1.91 -13.78
C PHE A 123 11.89 -2.76 -15.03
N ARG A 124 13.09 -3.32 -15.15
CA ARG A 124 13.43 -4.25 -16.22
C ARG A 124 12.91 -5.65 -15.91
N LEU A 125 12.25 -6.27 -16.87
CA LEU A 125 11.90 -7.68 -16.97
C LEU A 125 12.63 -8.23 -18.20
N ASP A 126 13.29 -9.36 -18.02
CA ASP A 126 14.03 -10.00 -19.12
C ASP A 126 13.06 -10.75 -20.07
N ASN A 127 12.03 -10.06 -20.57
CA ASN A 127 11.03 -10.55 -21.54
C ASN A 127 10.52 -9.40 -22.44
N ARG A 128 9.53 -9.69 -23.29
CA ARG A 128 8.98 -8.71 -24.27
C ARG A 128 8.29 -7.48 -23.64
N TYR A 129 8.10 -7.45 -22.33
CA TYR A 129 7.43 -6.38 -21.61
C TYR A 129 8.39 -5.37 -20.99
N GLY A 130 9.70 -5.60 -21.11
CA GLY A 130 10.76 -4.65 -20.78
C GLY A 130 11.28 -4.80 -19.38
#